data_AF-R7MAN9-F1
#
_entry.id   AF-R7MAN9-F1
#
_cell.length_a   1.000
_cell.length_b   1.000
_cell.length_c   1.000
_cell.angle_alpha   90.00
_cell.angle_beta   90.00
_cell.angle_gamma   90.00
#
_symmetry.space_group_name_H-M   'P 1'
#
loop_
_entity.id
_entity.type
_entity.pdbx_description
1 polymer ?
#
loop_
_entity_poly.entity_id
_entity_poly.type
_entity_poly.pdbx_seq_one_letter_code
_entity_poly.pdbx_strand_id
1 'polypeptide(L)'
;MEIKNYHVEKLCGFYVSDWHLATTVLPYINSKIEENTKVITFLENNIEKNIQILMQKLNLKNKNDILKIRWKNIIDKKYIAIENILNKEFSNNCIILVSGCNEYISFINTCIEKWLKGSKINNIKIINFFELTEFNSDIVNILDNHDKILNTSGEREITDVFTGYNNNSKRIINDN
;
A
#
# COMPACT_ATOMS: atom_id res chain seq x y z
N MET A 1 -23.76 2.17 -14.59
CA MET A 1 -22.47 2.55 -13.99
C MET A 1 -22.75 2.89 -12.53
N GLU A 2 -22.27 2.09 -11.58
CA GLU A 2 -22.37 2.47 -10.15
C GLU A 2 -21.52 3.72 -9.92
N ILE A 3 -22.12 4.80 -9.42
CA ILE A 3 -21.39 6.00 -9.05
C ILE A 3 -20.52 5.63 -7.83
N LYS A 4 -19.21 5.53 -8.02
CA LYS A 4 -18.26 5.37 -6.91
C LYS A 4 -18.25 6.70 -6.15
N ASN A 5 -18.81 6.71 -4.94
CA ASN A 5 -18.82 7.88 -4.06
C ASN A 5 -17.48 8.10 -3.31
N TYR A 6 -16.42 7.41 -3.72
CA TYR A 6 -15.13 7.42 -3.07
C TYR A 6 -14.01 7.50 -4.11
N HIS A 7 -12.96 8.25 -3.77
CA HIS A 7 -11.72 8.35 -4.53
C HIS A 7 -10.66 7.43 -3.90
N VAL A 8 -10.00 6.60 -4.71
CA VAL A 8 -8.89 5.75 -4.27
C VAL A 8 -7.66 6.15 -5.06
N GLU A 9 -6.65 6.68 -4.36
CA GLU A 9 -5.30 6.81 -4.93
C GLU A 9 -4.53 5.52 -4.62
N LYS A 10 -4.09 4.80 -5.66
CA LYS A 10 -3.34 3.55 -5.53
C LYS A 10 -1.88 3.78 -5.93
N LEU A 11 -0.95 3.49 -5.02
CA LEU A 11 0.49 3.47 -5.30
C LEU A 11 0.99 2.03 -5.33
N CYS A 12 1.96 1.73 -6.19
CA CYS A 12 2.69 0.48 -6.13
C CYS A 12 4.14 0.70 -5.65
N GLY A 13 4.70 -0.28 -4.97
CA GLY A 13 6.11 -0.34 -4.62
C GLY A 13 6.59 -1.77 -4.81
N PHE A 14 7.90 -1.96 -4.88
CA PHE A 14 8.49 -3.26 -5.13
C PHE A 14 9.57 -3.55 -4.09
N TYR A 15 9.65 -4.81 -3.64
CA TYR A 15 10.69 -5.20 -2.70
C TYR A 15 11.25 -6.59 -2.94
N VAL A 16 12.53 -6.77 -2.58
CA VAL A 16 13.27 -8.03 -2.73
C VAL A 16 13.55 -8.72 -1.40
N SER A 17 13.22 -8.07 -0.29
CA SER A 17 13.32 -8.62 1.08
C SER A 17 12.56 -7.75 2.08
N ASP A 18 12.23 -8.31 3.24
CA ASP A 18 11.60 -7.58 4.35
C ASP A 18 12.44 -6.36 4.80
N TRP A 19 13.76 -6.45 4.70
CA TRP A 19 14.65 -5.31 4.95
C TRP A 19 14.47 -4.20 3.93
N HIS A 20 14.43 -4.54 2.64
CA HIS A 20 14.21 -3.57 1.57
C HIS A 20 12.83 -2.90 1.67
N LEU A 21 11.80 -3.67 2.03
CA LEU A 21 10.48 -3.13 2.32
C LEU A 21 10.56 -2.12 3.47
N ALA A 22 11.12 -2.54 4.62
CA ALA A 22 11.20 -1.71 5.82
C ALA A 22 11.97 -0.40 5.58
N THR A 23 13.12 -0.44 4.89
CA THR A 23 13.90 0.77 4.59
C THR A 23 13.21 1.69 3.59
N THR A 24 12.38 1.16 2.69
CA THR A 24 11.59 1.96 1.74
C THR A 24 10.42 2.66 2.42
N VAL A 25 9.67 1.95 3.26
CA VAL A 25 8.41 2.48 3.83
C VAL A 25 8.63 3.44 4.99
N LEU A 26 9.69 3.24 5.78
CA LEU A 26 9.88 3.98 7.03
C LEU A 26 10.04 5.50 6.87
N PRO A 27 10.89 6.02 5.95
CA PRO A 27 11.00 7.46 5.76
C PRO A 27 9.68 8.09 5.33
N TYR A 28 8.98 7.43 4.41
CA TYR A 28 7.68 7.86 3.91
C TYR A 28 6.65 7.90 5.04
N ILE A 29 6.50 6.81 5.80
CA ILE A 29 5.56 6.74 6.92
C ILE A 29 5.89 7.76 8.02
N ASN A 30 7.17 7.97 8.32
CA ASN A 30 7.56 9.01 9.27
C ASN A 30 7.02 10.38 8.85
N SER A 31 7.17 10.75 7.56
CA SER A 31 6.64 12.02 7.05
C SER A 31 5.11 12.09 7.11
N LYS A 32 4.40 11.00 6.83
CA LYS A 32 2.94 10.96 6.85
C LYS A 32 2.36 11.02 8.26
N ILE A 33 3.06 10.48 9.26
CA ILE A 33 2.65 10.66 10.66
C ILE A 33 2.79 12.15 11.07
N GLU A 34 3.80 12.89 10.58
CA GLU A 34 3.91 14.35 10.83
C GLU A 34 2.71 15.12 10.25
N GLU A 35 2.13 14.61 9.16
CA GLU A 35 0.92 15.13 8.51
C GLU A 35 -0.39 14.65 9.17
N ASN A 36 -0.33 14.04 10.37
CA ASN A 36 -1.47 13.42 11.08
C ASN A 36 -2.19 12.32 10.27
N THR A 37 -1.47 11.61 9.40
CA THR A 37 -2.00 10.47 8.65
C THR A 37 -1.75 9.18 9.42
N LYS A 38 -2.83 8.42 9.67
CA LYS A 38 -2.73 7.06 10.22
C LYS A 38 -2.26 6.07 9.17
N VAL A 39 -1.61 5.00 9.62
CA VAL A 39 -1.17 3.91 8.75
C VAL A 39 -1.72 2.59 9.26
N ILE A 40 -2.44 1.89 8.38
CA ILE A 40 -2.93 0.52 8.58
C ILE A 40 -2.14 -0.40 7.66
N THR A 41 -1.75 -1.57 8.15
CA THR A 41 -0.85 -2.49 7.44
C THR A 41 -1.48 -3.87 7.23
N PHE A 42 -1.44 -4.41 6.02
CA PHE A 42 -1.81 -5.79 5.71
C PHE A 42 -0.60 -6.48 5.11
N LEU A 43 0.10 -7.27 5.92
CA LEU A 43 1.38 -7.85 5.55
C LEU A 43 1.24 -9.37 5.42
N GLU A 44 1.76 -9.92 4.34
CA GLU A 44 1.93 -11.37 4.20
C GLU A 44 3.04 -11.88 5.13
N ASN A 45 4.16 -11.15 5.19
CA ASN A 45 5.31 -11.47 6.04
C ASN A 45 5.35 -10.55 7.28
N ASN A 46 5.86 -11.09 8.40
CA ASN A 46 6.06 -10.31 9.62
C ASN A 46 7.39 -9.55 9.55
N ILE A 47 7.35 -8.22 9.61
CA ILE A 47 8.54 -7.36 9.53
C ILE A 47 8.80 -6.58 10.82
N GLU A 48 8.09 -6.89 11.92
CA GLU A 48 8.16 -6.17 13.19
C GLU A 48 9.61 -6.08 13.72
N LYS A 49 10.36 -7.17 13.64
CA LYS A 49 11.77 -7.21 14.08
C LYS A 49 12.65 -6.28 13.23
N ASN A 50 12.44 -6.25 11.92
CA ASN A 50 13.17 -5.38 10.99
C ASN A 50 12.91 -3.91 11.33
N ILE A 51 11.64 -3.55 11.56
CA ILE A 51 11.23 -2.21 11.95
C ILE A 51 11.86 -1.82 13.30
N GLN A 52 11.80 -2.69 14.30
CA GLN A 52 12.40 -2.43 15.63
C GLN A 52 13.90 -2.15 15.54
N ILE A 53 14.64 -2.97 14.77
CA ILE A 53 16.09 -2.78 14.59
C ILE A 53 16.37 -1.46 13.83
N LEU A 54 15.58 -1.13 12.81
CA LEU A 54 15.75 0.14 12.09
C LEU A 54 15.43 1.35 12.97
N MET A 55 14.41 1.27 13.83
CA MET A 55 14.08 2.36 14.77
C MET A 55 15.17 2.63 15.80
N GLN A 56 15.98 1.63 16.15
CA GLN A 56 17.15 1.82 17.01
C GLN A 56 18.30 2.54 16.28
N LYS A 57 18.44 2.31 14.97
CA LYS A 57 19.54 2.85 14.15
C LYS A 57 19.24 4.22 13.55
N LEU A 58 17.98 4.50 13.22
CA LEU A 58 17.56 5.74 12.56
C LEU A 58 17.18 6.80 13.58
N ASN A 59 17.46 8.07 13.30
CA ASN A 59 17.03 9.20 14.13
C ASN A 59 15.71 9.81 13.61
N LEU A 60 14.63 9.05 13.70
CA LEU A 60 13.29 9.49 13.30
C LEU A 60 12.57 10.18 14.46
N LYS A 61 11.72 11.18 14.15
CA LYS A 61 10.95 11.92 15.16
C LYS A 61 9.78 11.08 15.70
N ASN A 62 9.09 10.34 14.84
CA ASN A 62 7.83 9.66 15.19
C ASN A 62 8.00 8.18 15.57
N LYS A 63 9.14 7.81 16.17
CA LYS A 63 9.46 6.40 16.49
C LYS A 63 8.34 5.69 17.27
N ASN A 64 7.79 6.35 18.28
CA ASN A 64 6.78 5.76 19.15
C ASN A 64 5.49 5.44 18.39
N ASP A 65 5.10 6.28 17.43
CA ASP A 65 3.88 6.07 16.65
C ASP A 65 4.12 5.04 15.55
N ILE A 66 5.31 5.04 14.94
CA ILE A 66 5.73 3.97 14.01
C ILE A 66 5.68 2.61 14.70
N LEU A 67 6.19 2.49 15.93
CA LEU A 67 6.22 1.22 16.68
C LEU A 67 4.83 0.72 17.10
N LYS A 68 3.79 1.59 17.11
CA LYS A 68 2.41 1.18 17.40
C LYS A 68 1.68 0.59 16.19
N ILE A 69 2.20 0.80 14.97
CA ILE A 69 1.63 0.21 13.75
C ILE A 69 1.80 -1.31 13.81
N ARG A 70 0.81 -2.05 13.30
CA ARG A 70 0.83 -3.52 13.30
C ARG A 70 1.76 -4.08 12.21
N TRP A 71 3.05 -4.23 12.52
CA TRP A 71 4.05 -4.80 11.61
C TRP A 71 4.05 -6.34 11.53
N LYS A 72 2.95 -6.96 11.94
CA LYS A 72 2.77 -8.42 11.96
C LYS A 72 1.92 -8.88 10.79
N ASN A 73 2.18 -10.10 10.36
CA ASN A 73 1.37 -10.75 9.34
C ASN A 73 -0.05 -11.05 9.85
N ILE A 74 -0.98 -11.20 8.90
CA ILE A 74 -2.36 -11.60 9.19
C ILE A 74 -2.51 -13.07 8.87
N ILE A 75 -2.69 -13.88 9.91
CA ILE A 75 -2.83 -15.33 9.81
C ILE A 75 -4.21 -15.71 9.26
N ASP A 76 -5.27 -15.03 9.71
CA ASP A 76 -6.63 -15.29 9.27
C ASP A 76 -6.93 -14.53 7.97
N LYS A 77 -6.67 -15.19 6.83
CA LYS A 77 -6.94 -14.68 5.47
C LYS A 77 -8.46 -14.76 5.15
N LYS A 78 -9.31 -14.19 6.01
CA LYS A 78 -10.77 -14.09 5.81
C LYS A 78 -11.23 -12.65 5.79
N TYR A 79 -12.24 -12.36 4.95
CA TYR A 79 -12.84 -11.04 4.83
C TYR A 79 -13.22 -10.41 6.19
N ILE A 80 -13.86 -11.18 7.09
CA ILE A 80 -14.31 -10.69 8.40
C ILE A 80 -13.14 -10.17 9.24
N ALA A 81 -11.98 -10.83 9.20
CA ALA A 81 -10.80 -10.38 9.94
C ALA A 81 -10.29 -9.03 9.40
N ILE A 82 -10.25 -8.89 8.07
CA ILE A 82 -9.84 -7.66 7.38
C ILE A 82 -10.83 -6.51 7.68
N GLU A 83 -12.13 -6.78 7.55
CA GLU A 83 -13.20 -5.83 7.84
C GLU A 83 -13.16 -5.33 9.29
N ASN A 84 -12.92 -6.21 10.26
CA ASN A 84 -12.79 -5.84 11.67
C ASN A 84 -11.59 -4.90 11.93
N ILE A 85 -10.46 -5.15 11.27
CA ILE A 85 -9.28 -4.27 11.35
C ILE A 85 -9.62 -2.89 10.77
N LEU A 86 -10.21 -2.86 9.57
CA LEU A 86 -10.59 -1.61 8.89
C LEU A 86 -11.59 -0.80 9.73
N ASN A 87 -12.66 -1.43 10.23
CA ASN A 87 -13.66 -0.76 11.06
C ASN A 87 -13.09 -0.19 12.37
N LYS A 88 -12.05 -0.84 12.94
CA LYS A 88 -11.43 -0.41 14.19
C LYS A 88 -10.37 0.66 14.01
N GLU A 89 -9.55 0.55 12.98
CA GLU A 89 -8.33 1.36 12.83
C GLU A 89 -8.51 2.55 11.87
N PHE A 90 -9.45 2.47 10.92
CA PHE A 90 -9.63 3.48 9.89
C PHE A 90 -10.09 4.83 10.46
N SER A 91 -9.62 5.90 9.82
CA SER A 91 -10.03 7.28 10.08
C SER A 91 -9.91 8.09 8.79
N ASN A 92 -10.53 9.28 8.75
CA ASN A 92 -10.63 10.09 7.52
C ASN A 92 -9.29 10.39 6.83
N ASN A 93 -8.17 10.43 7.57
CA ASN A 93 -6.83 10.58 7.00
C ASN A 93 -6.01 9.31 7.29
N CYS A 94 -6.07 8.35 6.37
CA CYS A 94 -5.43 7.06 6.54
C CYS A 94 -4.79 6.57 5.23
N ILE A 95 -3.62 5.96 5.38
CA ILE A 95 -2.96 5.16 4.36
C ILE A 95 -3.15 3.69 4.73
N ILE A 96 -3.54 2.88 3.76
CA ILE A 96 -3.49 1.42 3.88
C ILE A 96 -2.26 0.93 3.11
N LEU A 97 -1.34 0.27 3.79
CA LEU A 97 -0.18 -0.38 3.20
C LEU A 97 -0.45 -1.89 3.13
N VAL A 98 -0.30 -2.47 1.95
CA VAL A 98 -0.44 -3.92 1.72
C VAL A 98 0.88 -4.45 1.17
N SER A 99 1.42 -5.56 1.69
CA SER A 99 2.65 -6.15 1.15
C SER A 99 2.58 -7.68 1.06
N GLY A 100 3.02 -8.25 -0.05
CA GLY A 100 3.08 -9.69 -0.28
C GLY A 100 3.20 -10.06 -1.75
N CYS A 101 2.86 -11.30 -2.09
CA CYS A 101 2.72 -11.74 -3.47
C CYS A 101 1.47 -11.13 -4.15
N ASN A 102 1.37 -11.30 -5.48
CA ASN A 102 0.25 -10.81 -6.28
C ASN A 102 -1.10 -11.34 -5.77
N GLU A 103 -1.17 -12.63 -5.41
CA GLU A 103 -2.40 -13.28 -4.92
C GLU A 103 -2.84 -12.69 -3.58
N TYR A 104 -1.91 -12.48 -2.65
CA TYR A 104 -2.20 -11.88 -1.35
C TYR A 104 -2.72 -10.46 -1.50
N ILE A 105 -2.02 -9.63 -2.28
CA ILE A 105 -2.39 -8.24 -2.51
C ILE A 105 -3.75 -8.14 -3.20
N SER A 106 -4.01 -8.99 -4.20
CA SER A 106 -5.30 -9.05 -4.89
C SER A 106 -6.45 -9.40 -3.94
N PHE A 107 -6.24 -10.40 -3.06
CA PHE A 107 -7.21 -10.77 -2.03
C PHE A 107 -7.52 -9.62 -1.05
N ILE A 108 -6.48 -8.97 -0.53
CA ILE A 108 -6.65 -7.85 0.42
C ILE A 108 -7.34 -6.67 -0.25
N ASN A 109 -6.95 -6.30 -1.48
CA ASN A 109 -7.60 -5.22 -2.22
C ASN A 109 -9.08 -5.51 -2.48
N THR A 110 -9.43 -6.75 -2.83
CA THR A 110 -10.84 -7.18 -2.97
C THR A 110 -11.62 -6.98 -1.68
N CYS A 111 -11.02 -7.31 -0.53
CA CYS A 111 -11.64 -7.09 0.78
C CYS A 111 -11.82 -5.60 1.08
N ILE A 112 -10.82 -4.76 0.81
CA ILE A 112 -10.89 -3.31 1.00
C ILE A 112 -11.97 -2.70 0.09
N GLU A 113 -12.03 -3.09 -1.18
CA GLU A 113 -13.03 -2.60 -2.13
C GLU A 113 -14.46 -2.97 -1.71
N LYS A 114 -14.67 -4.20 -1.24
CA LYS A 114 -15.96 -4.64 -0.70
C LYS A 114 -16.36 -3.82 0.54
N TRP A 115 -15.41 -3.59 1.45
CA TRP A 115 -15.63 -2.77 2.64
C TRP A 115 -15.94 -1.30 2.28
N LEU A 116 -15.22 -0.72 1.31
CA LEU A 116 -15.42 0.65 0.85
C LEU A 116 -16.83 0.89 0.30
N LYS A 117 -17.40 -0.08 -0.44
CA LYS A 117 -18.78 0.01 -0.96
C LYS A 117 -19.84 0.19 0.14
N GLY A 118 -19.58 -0.34 1.35
CA GLY A 118 -20.46 -0.18 2.52
C GLY A 118 -20.16 1.03 3.39
N SER A 119 -19.10 1.79 3.08
CA SER A 119 -18.57 2.86 3.92
C SER A 119 -18.93 4.26 3.38
N LYS A 120 -18.95 5.28 4.26
CA LYS A 120 -19.13 6.70 3.89
C LYS A 120 -17.79 7.42 3.67
N ILE A 121 -16.81 6.72 3.11
CA ILE A 121 -15.44 7.21 2.98
C ILE A 121 -15.26 7.94 1.65
N ASN A 122 -14.72 9.14 1.68
CA ASN A 122 -14.61 9.97 0.47
C ASN A 122 -13.26 9.82 -0.24
N ASN A 123 -12.17 9.61 0.51
CA ASN A 123 -10.83 9.49 -0.05
C ASN A 123 -10.00 8.47 0.75
N ILE A 124 -9.21 7.67 0.03
CA ILE A 124 -8.31 6.69 0.64
C ILE A 124 -7.06 6.52 -0.22
N LYS A 125 -5.91 6.40 0.43
CA LYS A 125 -4.65 6.05 -0.21
C LYS A 125 -4.28 4.61 0.13
N ILE A 126 -4.05 3.79 -0.90
CA ILE A 126 -3.63 2.41 -0.78
C ILE A 126 -2.24 2.28 -1.41
N ILE A 127 -1.31 1.63 -0.73
CA ILE A 127 0.05 1.39 -1.22
C ILE A 127 0.32 -0.10 -1.23
N ASN A 128 0.41 -0.67 -2.42
CA ASN A 128 0.67 -2.10 -2.63
C ASN A 128 2.16 -2.32 -2.88
N PHE A 129 2.83 -3.01 -1.96
CA PHE A 129 4.23 -3.43 -2.11
C PHE A 129 4.29 -4.87 -2.59
N PHE A 130 4.72 -5.07 -3.83
CA PHE A 130 4.83 -6.37 -4.47
C PHE A 130 6.21 -6.97 -4.22
N GLU A 131 6.23 -8.23 -3.81
CA GLU A 131 7.47 -9.00 -3.73
C GLU A 131 7.99 -9.33 -5.13
N LEU A 132 9.26 -9.00 -5.41
CA LEU A 132 9.93 -9.34 -6.66
C LEU A 132 10.57 -10.72 -6.53
N THR A 133 9.75 -11.77 -6.55
CA THR A 133 10.22 -13.17 -6.45
C THR A 133 10.31 -13.88 -7.79
N GLU A 134 9.54 -13.52 -8.82
CA GLU A 134 9.61 -14.17 -10.14
C GLU A 134 9.40 -13.19 -11.30
N PHE A 135 10.07 -13.45 -12.42
CA PHE A 135 10.18 -12.58 -13.60
C PHE A 135 8.82 -12.09 -14.17
N ASN A 136 8.48 -10.84 -13.87
CA ASN A 136 8.03 -9.77 -14.78
C ASN A 136 6.90 -10.00 -15.81
N SER A 137 6.05 -11.02 -15.73
CA SER A 137 4.84 -11.05 -16.60
C SER A 137 3.83 -9.96 -16.21
N ASP A 138 3.75 -9.65 -14.92
CA ASP A 138 2.64 -8.85 -14.39
C ASP A 138 3.01 -7.39 -14.10
N ILE A 139 4.27 -6.98 -14.31
CA ILE A 139 4.71 -5.63 -13.94
C ILE A 139 3.91 -4.55 -14.69
N VAL A 140 3.62 -4.75 -15.98
CA VAL A 140 2.81 -3.79 -16.77
C VAL A 140 1.40 -3.70 -16.20
N ASN A 141 0.77 -4.83 -15.87
CA ASN A 141 -0.56 -4.85 -15.28
C ASN A 141 -0.58 -4.22 -13.88
N ILE A 142 0.47 -4.42 -13.08
CA ILE A 142 0.63 -3.72 -11.81
C ILE A 142 0.71 -2.22 -12.06
N LEU A 143 1.59 -1.76 -12.95
CA LEU A 143 1.73 -0.33 -13.26
C LEU A 143 0.43 0.29 -13.78
N ASP A 144 -0.29 -0.39 -14.68
CA ASP A 144 -1.56 0.09 -15.24
C ASP A 144 -2.64 0.29 -14.16
N ASN A 145 -2.66 -0.55 -13.12
CA ASN A 145 -3.64 -0.50 -12.04
C ASN A 145 -3.29 0.45 -10.88
N HIS A 146 -2.18 1.20 -10.99
CA HIS A 146 -1.75 2.18 -10.00
C HIS A 146 -1.53 3.56 -10.63
N ASP A 147 -1.56 4.58 -9.78
CA ASP A 147 -1.39 5.98 -10.16
C ASP A 147 0.09 6.37 -10.13
N LYS A 148 0.82 5.91 -9.11
CA LYS A 148 2.21 6.29 -8.83
C LYS A 148 3.01 5.13 -8.24
N ILE A 149 4.33 5.32 -8.20
CA ILE A 149 5.27 4.41 -7.52
C ILE A 149 5.74 5.03 -6.21
N LEU A 150 5.79 4.24 -5.16
CA LEU A 150 6.57 4.54 -3.96
C LEU A 150 7.89 3.77 -3.99
N ASN A 151 9.00 4.50 -3.95
CA ASN A 151 10.34 3.94 -3.75
C ASN A 151 11.10 4.70 -2.65
N THR A 152 12.39 4.42 -2.48
CA THR A 152 13.23 5.05 -1.44
C THR A 152 13.35 6.58 -1.57
N SER A 153 13.03 7.14 -2.73
CA SER A 153 12.99 8.59 -2.98
C SER A 153 11.60 9.22 -2.74
N GLY A 154 10.60 8.42 -2.34
CA GLY A 154 9.22 8.88 -2.13
C GLY A 154 8.29 8.52 -3.30
N GLU A 155 7.16 9.24 -3.37
CA GLU A 155 6.17 9.07 -4.45
C GLU A 155 6.72 9.63 -5.76
N ARG A 156 6.61 8.86 -6.85
CA ARG A 156 7.08 9.20 -8.19
C ARG A 156 6.06 8.83 -9.24
N GLU A 157 6.04 9.56 -10.34
CA GLU A 157 5.29 9.16 -11.52
C GLU A 157 5.85 7.85 -12.07
N ILE A 158 4.99 6.99 -12.60
CA ILE A 158 5.42 5.68 -13.12
C ILE A 158 6.46 5.86 -14.23
N THR A 159 6.22 6.83 -15.12
CA THR A 159 7.09 7.14 -16.27
C THR A 159 8.46 7.67 -15.87
N ASP A 160 8.60 8.24 -14.67
CA ASP A 160 9.90 8.72 -14.16
C ASP A 160 10.82 7.55 -13.76
N VAL A 161 10.21 6.44 -13.33
CA VAL A 161 10.93 5.25 -12.83
C VAL A 161 11.07 4.22 -13.95
N PHE A 162 10.03 4.03 -14.75
CA PHE A 162 9.98 3.12 -15.88
C PHE A 162 9.89 3.92 -17.19
N THR A 163 11.03 4.36 -17.70
CA THR A 163 11.11 5.20 -18.91
C THR A 163 10.59 4.50 -20.18
N GLY A 164 10.53 3.16 -20.20
CA GLY A 164 9.94 2.37 -21.28
C GLY A 164 8.45 2.09 -21.13
N TYR A 165 7.83 2.48 -20.01
CA TYR A 165 6.40 2.32 -19.77
C TYR A 165 5.63 3.45 -20.47
N ASN A 166 4.65 3.09 -21.31
CA ASN A 166 3.85 4.05 -22.05
C ASN A 166 2.38 3.93 -21.64
N ASN A 167 1.86 4.93 -20.93
CA ASN A 167 0.51 4.96 -20.36
C ASN A 167 -0.60 5.15 -21.42
N ASN A 168 -0.26 5.16 -22.72
CA ASN A 168 -1.18 5.40 -23.82
C ASN A 168 -2.28 4.33 -23.97
N SER A 169 -2.19 3.20 -23.28
CA SER A 169 -3.22 2.16 -23.21
C SER A 169 -4.46 2.56 -22.39
N LYS A 170 -4.40 3.60 -21.55
CA LYS A 170 -5.56 4.07 -20.74
C LYS A 170 -6.62 4.86 -21.54
N ARG A 171 -6.39 5.17 -22.83
CA ARG A 171 -7.27 6.06 -23.63
C ARG A 171 -8.22 5.39 -24.63
N ILE A 172 -8.38 4.06 -24.62
CA ILE A 172 -9.38 3.40 -25.48
C ILE A 172 -10.26 2.46 -24.65
N ILE A 173 -11.22 3.06 -23.95
CA ILE A 173 -12.53 2.42 -23.73
C ILE A 173 -13.60 3.46 -24.10
N ASN A 174 -13.76 3.58 -25.41
CA ASN A 174 -14.93 3.96 -26.20
C ASN A 174 -16.02 4.85 -25.56
N ASP A 175 -16.07 6.10 -26.04
CA ASP A 175 -17.33 6.71 -26.45
C ASP A 175 -17.97 5.83 -27.54
N ASN A 176 -19.13 5.23 -27.25
CA ASN A 176 -20.22 4.88 -28.16
C ASN A 176 -21.40 4.33 -27.36
#